data_AF-A0A7C7DU82-F1
#
_entry.id   AF-A0A7C7DU82-F1
#
_cell.length_a   1.000
_cell.length_b   1.000
_cell.length_c   1.000
_cell.angle_alpha   90.00
_cell.angle_beta   90.00
_cell.angle_gamma   90.00
#
_symmetry.space_group_name_H-M   'P 1'
#
loop_
_entity.id
_entity.type
_entity.pdbx_description
1 polymer ?
#
loop_
_entity_poly.entity_id
_entity_poly.type
_entity_poly.pdbx_seq_one_letter_code
_entity_poly.pdbx_strand_id
1 'polypeptide(L)'
;MRTRFYERTAYHLSEQPVPSCFMRLDEVFDQRFATYEEAYSDPCVVMAESLCGRMADVELYAFLIEDARKRHTVDPKAEEKSAILTRSFWVGYLGAGRALLDVGAATLAGLYGLSLAPAAINFGSGDFWQQLAASEPNVHRRYHPLRLFFTEFLRWSSESAHRIPPILVIEAHFGRYAPRDNRLRFYDEPDFTLPEMSNDTLRARWIDPLTLHDRWKPQFMLLCEKLAIDLEKALARPGRRSLP
;
A
#
# COMPACT_ATOMS: atom_id res chain seq x y z
N MET A 1 -10.93 -13.70 -24.85
CA MET A 1 -9.51 -13.28 -24.80
C MET A 1 -9.22 -12.92 -23.35
N ARG A 2 -8.01 -13.16 -22.80
CA ARG A 2 -7.72 -12.85 -21.39
C ARG A 2 -6.75 -11.69 -21.25
N THR A 3 -7.15 -10.57 -20.66
CA THR A 3 -6.26 -9.42 -20.45
C THR A 3 -5.12 -9.74 -19.50
N ARG A 4 -5.37 -10.56 -18.47
CA ARG A 4 -4.38 -11.05 -17.49
C ARG A 4 -3.48 -9.95 -16.96
N PHE A 5 -4.05 -8.77 -16.67
CA PHE A 5 -3.22 -7.62 -16.28
C PHE A 5 -2.39 -7.89 -15.02
N TYR A 6 -2.87 -8.77 -14.13
CA TYR A 6 -2.15 -9.21 -12.94
C TYR A 6 -0.89 -10.02 -13.25
N GLU A 7 -0.76 -10.67 -14.42
CA GLU A 7 0.46 -11.40 -14.82
C GLU A 7 1.64 -10.45 -15.10
N ARG A 8 1.39 -9.14 -15.25
CA ARG A 8 2.43 -8.12 -15.44
C ARG A 8 2.81 -7.41 -14.13
N THR A 9 2.42 -8.00 -13.00
CA THR A 9 2.68 -7.47 -11.67
C THR A 9 3.57 -8.44 -10.87
N ALA A 10 3.97 -8.03 -9.67
CA ALA A 10 4.73 -8.90 -8.77
C ALA A 10 4.00 -10.22 -8.42
N TYR A 11 2.67 -10.30 -8.62
CA TYR A 11 1.94 -11.56 -8.44
C TYR A 11 2.45 -12.68 -9.33
N HIS A 12 2.94 -12.37 -10.54
CA HIS A 12 3.52 -13.37 -11.43
C HIS A 12 4.83 -13.97 -10.90
N LEU A 13 5.54 -13.22 -10.05
CA LEU A 13 6.81 -13.62 -9.46
C LEU A 13 6.63 -14.34 -8.12
N SER A 14 5.41 -14.40 -7.60
CA SER A 14 5.12 -14.96 -6.27
C SER A 14 4.13 -16.13 -6.36
N GLU A 15 4.21 -17.06 -5.42
CA GLU A 15 3.19 -18.10 -5.25
C GLU A 15 1.92 -17.56 -4.54
N GLN A 16 1.84 -16.25 -4.28
CA GLN A 16 0.68 -15.67 -3.61
C GLN A 16 -0.52 -15.61 -4.57
N PRO A 17 -1.73 -15.95 -4.08
CA PRO A 17 -2.92 -15.86 -4.90
C PRO A 17 -3.22 -14.40 -5.24
N VAL A 18 -3.54 -14.15 -6.52
CA VAL A 18 -4.06 -12.86 -6.96
C VAL A 18 -5.39 -12.59 -6.24
N PRO A 19 -5.60 -11.39 -5.69
CA PRO A 19 -6.87 -11.02 -5.09
C PRO A 19 -8.08 -11.23 -6.02
N SER A 20 -9.17 -11.75 -5.44
CA SER A 20 -10.39 -12.07 -6.18
C SER A 20 -11.02 -10.86 -6.87
N CYS A 21 -10.87 -9.66 -6.32
CA CYS A 21 -11.36 -8.42 -6.95
C CYS A 21 -10.66 -8.12 -8.28
N PHE A 22 -9.36 -8.42 -8.42
CA PHE A 22 -8.64 -8.24 -9.67
C PHE A 22 -8.96 -9.34 -10.68
N MET A 23 -9.10 -10.59 -10.22
CA MET A 23 -9.56 -11.70 -11.07
C MET A 23 -10.94 -11.42 -11.66
N ARG A 24 -11.89 -10.96 -10.83
CA ARG A 24 -13.23 -10.58 -11.28
C ARG A 24 -13.20 -9.42 -12.27
N LEU A 25 -12.34 -8.43 -12.04
CA LEU A 25 -12.22 -7.28 -12.94
C LEU A 25 -11.63 -7.68 -14.30
N ASP A 26 -10.67 -8.62 -14.31
CA ASP A 26 -10.13 -9.23 -15.54
C ASP A 26 -11.23 -9.95 -16.34
N GLU A 27 -12.10 -10.73 -15.68
CA GLU A 27 -13.25 -11.38 -16.32
C GLU A 27 -14.23 -10.37 -16.94
N VAL A 28 -14.43 -9.21 -16.30
CA VAL A 28 -15.27 -8.13 -16.84
C VAL A 28 -14.63 -7.49 -18.08
N PHE A 29 -13.32 -7.28 -18.07
CA PHE A 29 -12.59 -6.79 -19.25
C PHE A 29 -12.66 -7.77 -20.42
N ASP A 30 -12.49 -9.06 -20.14
CA ASP A 30 -12.54 -10.13 -21.14
C ASP A 30 -13.90 -10.24 -21.84
N GLN A 31 -14.98 -9.92 -21.12
CA GLN A 31 -16.34 -9.88 -21.68
C GLN A 31 -16.60 -8.58 -22.46
N ARG A 32 -15.88 -7.51 -22.15
CA ARG A 32 -16.14 -6.17 -22.69
C ARG A 32 -15.37 -5.88 -23.97
N PHE A 33 -14.12 -6.30 -24.06
CA PHE A 33 -13.21 -5.97 -25.16
C PHE A 33 -13.01 -7.17 -26.09
N ALA A 34 -12.99 -6.93 -27.40
CA ALA A 34 -12.80 -8.00 -28.38
C ALA A 34 -11.31 -8.29 -28.61
N THR A 35 -10.46 -7.26 -28.48
CA THR A 35 -9.02 -7.33 -28.75
C THR A 35 -8.17 -6.80 -27.58
N TYR A 36 -6.87 -7.13 -27.61
CA TYR A 36 -5.91 -6.66 -26.62
C TYR A 36 -5.70 -5.16 -26.75
N GLU A 37 -5.55 -4.68 -27.96
CA GLU A 37 -5.29 -3.29 -28.28
C GLU A 37 -6.42 -2.37 -27.78
N GLU A 38 -7.67 -2.81 -27.94
CA GLU A 38 -8.85 -2.13 -27.40
C GLU A 38 -8.83 -2.05 -25.88
N ALA A 39 -8.58 -3.18 -25.20
CA ALA A 39 -8.54 -3.22 -23.74
C ALA A 39 -7.43 -2.30 -23.18
N TYR A 40 -6.23 -2.33 -23.76
CA TYR A 40 -5.10 -1.52 -23.27
C TYR A 40 -5.24 -0.03 -23.54
N SER A 41 -6.09 0.34 -24.49
CA SER A 41 -6.41 1.75 -24.74
C SER A 41 -7.49 2.28 -23.79
N ASP A 42 -8.20 1.40 -23.06
CA ASP A 42 -9.25 1.82 -22.15
C ASP A 42 -8.67 2.33 -20.80
N PRO A 43 -9.00 3.56 -20.37
CA PRO A 43 -8.49 4.12 -19.12
C PRO A 43 -8.79 3.26 -17.88
N CYS A 44 -9.92 2.53 -17.85
CA CYS A 44 -10.27 1.67 -16.73
C CYS A 44 -9.33 0.47 -16.60
N VAL A 45 -8.85 -0.08 -17.72
CA VAL A 45 -7.88 -1.19 -17.71
C VAL A 45 -6.53 -0.69 -17.19
N VAL A 46 -6.08 0.49 -17.63
CA VAL A 46 -4.83 1.11 -17.14
C VAL A 46 -4.89 1.42 -15.64
N MET A 47 -6.03 1.95 -15.15
CA MET A 47 -6.25 2.20 -13.73
C MET A 47 -6.26 0.88 -12.92
N ALA A 48 -6.93 -0.15 -13.43
CA ALA A 48 -6.99 -1.48 -12.79
C ALA A 48 -5.61 -2.14 -12.69
N GLU A 49 -4.85 -2.11 -13.78
CA GLU A 49 -3.50 -2.65 -13.81
C GLU A 49 -2.59 -1.90 -12.83
N SER A 50 -2.65 -0.56 -12.83
CA SER A 50 -1.86 0.26 -11.91
C SER A 50 -2.20 -0.06 -10.46
N LEU A 51 -3.50 -0.21 -10.14
CA LEU A 51 -3.98 -0.56 -8.81
C LEU A 51 -3.48 -1.94 -8.38
N CYS A 52 -3.63 -2.94 -9.26
CA CYS A 52 -3.16 -4.30 -9.02
C CYS A 52 -1.64 -4.38 -8.86
N GLY A 53 -0.89 -3.67 -9.70
CA GLY A 53 0.56 -3.60 -9.63
C GLY A 53 1.04 -3.07 -8.30
N ARG A 54 0.43 -1.98 -7.81
CA ARG A 54 0.80 -1.40 -6.51
C ARG A 54 0.41 -2.29 -5.34
N MET A 55 -0.72 -3.00 -5.40
CA MET A 55 -1.06 -3.99 -4.37
C MET A 55 -0.09 -5.17 -4.37
N ALA A 56 0.29 -5.67 -5.55
CA ALA A 56 1.29 -6.71 -5.69
C ALA A 56 2.65 -6.29 -5.11
N ASP A 57 3.07 -5.04 -5.33
CA ASP A 57 4.30 -4.49 -4.76
C ASP A 57 4.24 -4.45 -3.22
N VAL A 58 3.09 -4.06 -2.64
CA VAL A 58 2.89 -4.07 -1.17
C VAL A 58 3.07 -5.47 -0.60
N GLU A 59 2.45 -6.48 -1.22
CA GLU A 59 2.56 -7.87 -0.76
C GLU A 59 3.95 -8.46 -1.00
N LEU A 60 4.60 -8.10 -2.10
CA LEU A 60 5.99 -8.48 -2.37
C LEU A 60 6.93 -7.97 -1.28
N TYR A 61 6.84 -6.68 -0.92
CA TYR A 61 7.71 -6.14 0.13
C TYR A 61 7.39 -6.74 1.50
N ALA A 62 6.13 -7.02 1.82
CA ALA A 62 5.76 -7.73 3.05
C ALA A 62 6.40 -9.13 3.10
N PHE A 63 6.32 -9.87 1.99
CA PHE A 63 6.98 -11.16 1.85
C PHE A 63 8.50 -11.05 2.02
N LEU A 64 9.16 -10.08 1.38
CA LEU A 64 10.60 -9.88 1.52
C LEU A 64 11.02 -9.58 2.96
N ILE A 65 10.20 -8.86 3.73
CA ILE A 65 10.43 -8.60 5.15
C ILE A 65 10.29 -9.89 5.96
N GLU A 66 9.20 -10.64 5.78
CA GLU A 66 9.02 -11.94 6.44
C GLU A 66 10.16 -12.91 6.13
N ASP A 67 10.56 -12.97 4.87
CA ASP A 67 11.60 -13.85 4.37
C ASP A 67 12.97 -13.47 4.94
N ALA A 68 13.31 -12.18 4.94
CA ALA A 68 14.50 -11.66 5.62
C ALA A 68 14.51 -12.05 7.10
N ARG A 69 13.34 -12.09 7.75
CA ARG A 69 13.15 -12.51 9.14
C ARG A 69 13.16 -14.02 9.36
N LYS A 70 12.95 -14.85 8.34
CA LYS A 70 12.93 -16.33 8.46
C LYS A 70 14.28 -16.98 8.11
N ARG A 71 15.04 -16.43 7.14
CA ARG A 71 16.22 -17.07 6.51
C ARG A 71 17.53 -17.12 7.32
N HIS A 72 17.54 -16.68 8.57
CA HIS A 72 18.79 -16.54 9.33
C HIS A 72 18.77 -17.39 10.60
N THR A 73 19.71 -18.35 10.68
CA THR A 73 20.09 -19.04 11.91
C THR A 73 20.43 -18.02 13.00
N VAL A 74 20.25 -18.39 14.27
CA VAL A 74 20.56 -17.54 15.44
C VAL A 74 22.09 -17.37 15.54
N ASP A 75 22.64 -16.49 14.70
CA ASP A 75 24.03 -16.04 14.63
C ASP A 75 24.02 -14.50 14.58
N PRO A 76 24.75 -13.79 15.47
CA PRO A 76 24.81 -12.32 15.49
C PRO A 76 25.03 -11.64 14.12
N LYS A 77 25.87 -12.20 13.24
CA LYS A 77 26.09 -11.63 11.89
C LYS A 77 24.85 -11.72 11.00
N ALA A 78 24.07 -12.78 11.20
CA ALA A 78 22.85 -13.02 10.44
C ALA A 78 21.68 -12.16 10.96
N GLU A 79 21.69 -11.82 12.26
CA GLU A 79 20.75 -10.87 12.86
C GLU A 79 20.96 -9.43 12.35
N GLU A 80 22.21 -8.96 12.29
CA GLU A 80 22.55 -7.65 11.71
C GLU A 80 22.10 -7.56 10.24
N LYS A 81 22.33 -8.63 9.47
CA LYS A 81 21.85 -8.71 8.08
C LYS A 81 20.32 -8.64 8.00
N SER A 82 19.61 -9.39 8.86
CA SER A 82 18.15 -9.36 8.93
C SER A 82 17.63 -7.95 9.22
N ALA A 83 18.28 -7.26 10.14
CA ALA A 83 17.96 -5.89 10.51
C ALA A 83 18.09 -4.95 9.30
N ILE A 84 19.26 -4.98 8.64
CA ILE A 84 19.52 -4.15 7.46
C ILE A 84 18.50 -4.42 6.34
N LEU A 85 18.17 -5.68 6.08
CA LEU A 85 17.17 -6.04 5.06
C LEU A 85 15.77 -5.58 5.45
N THR A 86 15.35 -5.81 6.70
CA THR A 86 14.03 -5.41 7.22
C THR A 86 13.81 -3.91 7.06
N ARG A 87 14.77 -3.07 7.49
CA ARG A 87 14.64 -1.62 7.34
C ARG A 87 14.56 -1.17 5.88
N SER A 88 15.36 -1.77 5.00
CA SER A 88 15.44 -1.37 3.59
C SER A 88 14.16 -1.77 2.85
N PHE A 89 13.67 -2.99 3.07
CA PHE A 89 12.42 -3.45 2.49
C PHE A 89 11.21 -2.72 3.07
N TRP A 90 11.26 -2.27 4.33
CA TRP A 90 10.18 -1.46 4.91
C TRP A 90 10.01 -0.11 4.24
N VAL A 91 11.09 0.56 3.83
CA VAL A 91 10.99 1.79 3.03
C VAL A 91 10.29 1.50 1.70
N GLY A 92 10.64 0.38 1.05
CA GLY A 92 9.96 -0.09 -0.16
C GLY A 92 8.48 -0.38 0.08
N TYR A 93 8.14 -1.05 1.18
CA TYR A 93 6.76 -1.35 1.59
C TYR A 93 5.92 -0.07 1.77
N LEU A 94 6.45 0.92 2.49
CA LEU A 94 5.78 2.19 2.70
C LEU A 94 5.60 2.96 1.39
N GLY A 95 6.62 2.97 0.53
CA GLY A 95 6.56 3.57 -0.80
C GLY A 95 5.52 2.90 -1.71
N ALA A 96 5.47 1.56 -1.72
CA ALA A 96 4.48 0.80 -2.47
C ALA A 96 3.06 1.09 -1.97
N GLY A 97 2.85 1.11 -0.65
CA GLY A 97 1.55 1.45 -0.07
C GLY A 97 1.14 2.89 -0.34
N ARG A 98 2.07 3.85 -0.31
CA ARG A 98 1.80 5.25 -0.67
C ARG A 98 1.37 5.34 -2.14
N ALA A 99 2.10 4.67 -3.02
CA ALA A 99 1.76 4.62 -4.44
C ALA A 99 0.41 3.95 -4.69
N LEU A 100 0.04 2.92 -3.92
CA LEU A 100 -1.29 2.30 -3.97
C LEU A 100 -2.39 3.31 -3.58
N LEU A 101 -2.17 4.09 -2.52
CA LEU A 101 -3.11 5.15 -2.10
C LEU A 101 -3.23 6.26 -3.14
N ASP A 102 -2.10 6.69 -3.74
CA ASP A 102 -2.10 7.73 -4.76
C ASP A 102 -2.81 7.25 -6.05
N VAL A 103 -2.56 6.01 -6.50
CA VAL A 103 -3.29 5.40 -7.61
C VAL A 103 -4.79 5.29 -7.30
N GLY A 104 -5.15 4.93 -6.06
CA GLY A 104 -6.55 4.87 -5.64
C GLY A 104 -7.24 6.23 -5.69
N ALA A 105 -6.58 7.28 -5.19
CA ALA A 105 -7.08 8.65 -5.25
C ALA A 105 -7.20 9.15 -6.70
N ALA A 106 -6.19 8.89 -7.54
CA ALA A 106 -6.20 9.22 -8.96
C ALA A 106 -7.29 8.49 -9.74
N THR A 107 -7.53 7.22 -9.41
CA THR A 107 -8.63 6.42 -9.97
C THR A 107 -9.97 7.07 -9.64
N LEU A 108 -10.24 7.40 -8.38
CA LEU A 108 -11.49 8.08 -8.01
C LEU A 108 -11.62 9.46 -8.68
N ALA A 109 -10.54 10.25 -8.70
CA ALA A 109 -10.55 11.55 -9.34
C ALA A 109 -10.87 11.45 -10.83
N GLY A 110 -10.25 10.51 -11.55
CA GLY A 110 -10.52 10.27 -12.96
C GLY A 110 -11.92 9.69 -13.22
N LEU A 111 -12.38 8.74 -12.39
CA LEU A 111 -13.68 8.10 -12.60
C LEU A 111 -14.86 9.05 -12.42
N TYR A 112 -14.72 9.99 -11.47
CA TYR A 112 -15.76 10.93 -11.08
C TYR A 112 -15.51 12.37 -11.54
N GLY A 113 -14.48 12.59 -12.37
CA GLY A 113 -14.19 13.90 -12.96
C GLY A 113 -13.93 15.00 -11.93
N LEU A 114 -13.21 14.69 -10.85
CA LEU A 114 -12.92 15.66 -9.79
C LEU A 114 -11.96 16.74 -10.32
N SER A 115 -12.40 18.01 -10.29
CA SER A 115 -11.59 19.14 -10.74
C SER A 115 -10.56 19.55 -9.68
N LEU A 116 -9.48 18.80 -9.58
CA LEU A 116 -8.39 18.99 -8.63
C LEU A 116 -7.05 19.16 -9.36
N ALA A 117 -6.17 20.00 -8.81
CA ALA A 117 -4.78 20.03 -9.23
C ALA A 117 -4.09 18.69 -8.90
N PRO A 118 -3.12 18.20 -9.71
CA PRO A 118 -2.48 16.90 -9.48
C PRO A 118 -1.94 16.70 -8.06
N ALA A 119 -1.35 17.73 -7.46
CA ALA A 119 -0.83 17.66 -6.09
C ALA A 119 -1.91 17.44 -5.01
N ALA A 120 -3.16 17.82 -5.28
CA ALA A 120 -4.28 17.65 -4.38
C ALA A 120 -4.97 16.28 -4.52
N ILE A 121 -4.59 15.46 -5.51
CA ILE A 121 -5.17 14.13 -5.77
C ILE A 121 -4.51 13.11 -4.84
N ASN A 122 -4.86 13.14 -3.56
CA ASN A 122 -4.42 12.15 -2.59
C ASN A 122 -5.39 12.09 -1.40
N PHE A 123 -5.44 10.94 -0.73
CA PHE A 123 -6.35 10.73 0.42
C PHE A 123 -5.99 11.55 1.68
N GLY A 124 -4.82 12.19 1.73
CA GLY A 124 -4.45 13.13 2.79
C GLY A 124 -5.00 14.55 2.58
N SER A 125 -5.44 14.88 1.37
CA SER A 125 -5.91 16.22 0.99
C SER A 125 -7.35 16.46 1.45
N GLY A 126 -7.58 17.56 2.18
CA GLY A 126 -8.93 18.00 2.55
C GLY A 126 -9.78 18.34 1.32
N ASP A 127 -9.17 18.99 0.33
CA ASP A 127 -9.83 19.39 -0.92
C ASP A 127 -10.33 18.19 -1.71
N PHE A 128 -9.57 17.09 -1.71
CA PHE A 128 -9.98 15.84 -2.35
C PHE A 128 -11.30 15.33 -1.76
N TRP A 129 -11.39 15.27 -0.43
CA TRP A 129 -12.59 14.80 0.26
C TRP A 129 -13.77 15.75 0.08
N GLN A 130 -13.54 17.06 0.09
CA GLN A 130 -14.58 18.06 -0.15
C GLN A 130 -15.16 17.94 -1.58
N GLN A 131 -14.30 17.84 -2.60
CA GLN A 131 -14.74 17.66 -3.98
C GLN A 131 -15.49 16.34 -4.19
N LEU A 132 -15.01 15.24 -3.60
CA LEU A 132 -15.70 13.95 -3.68
C LEU A 132 -17.06 13.98 -2.98
N ALA A 133 -17.16 14.65 -1.82
CA ALA A 133 -18.42 14.79 -1.10
C ALA A 133 -19.42 15.68 -1.86
N ALA A 134 -18.96 16.71 -2.56
CA ALA A 134 -19.80 17.62 -3.34
C ALA A 134 -20.32 16.98 -4.64
N SER A 135 -19.45 16.27 -5.36
CA SER A 135 -19.79 15.64 -6.65
C SER A 135 -20.51 14.30 -6.47
N GLU A 136 -20.03 13.45 -5.56
CA GLU A 136 -20.45 12.06 -5.43
C GLU A 136 -20.59 11.64 -3.94
N PRO A 137 -21.63 12.14 -3.23
CA PRO A 137 -21.78 11.93 -1.78
C PRO A 137 -21.84 10.44 -1.37
N ASN A 138 -22.42 9.60 -2.22
CA ASN A 138 -22.52 8.17 -1.98
C ASN A 138 -21.16 7.47 -2.09
N VAL A 139 -20.31 7.91 -3.02
CA VAL A 139 -18.94 7.42 -3.15
C VAL A 139 -18.14 7.84 -1.94
N HIS A 140 -18.18 9.13 -1.58
CA HIS A 140 -17.55 9.66 -0.37
C HIS A 140 -17.88 8.82 0.87
N ARG A 141 -19.17 8.53 1.14
CA ARG A 141 -19.61 7.72 2.29
C ARG A 141 -19.03 6.30 2.29
N ARG A 142 -18.84 5.67 1.13
CA ARG A 142 -18.26 4.31 1.06
C ARG A 142 -16.78 4.27 1.43
N TYR A 143 -16.03 5.34 1.16
CA TYR A 143 -14.58 5.42 1.45
C TYR A 143 -14.29 6.09 2.80
N HIS A 144 -15.21 6.88 3.34
CA HIS A 144 -15.05 7.56 4.63
C HIS A 144 -14.57 6.65 5.80
N PRO A 145 -15.04 5.39 5.95
CA PRO A 145 -14.54 4.50 7.00
C PRO A 145 -13.03 4.20 6.93
N LEU A 146 -12.40 4.36 5.77
CA LEU A 146 -10.96 4.13 5.57
C LEU A 146 -10.10 5.33 5.98
N ARG A 147 -10.70 6.46 6.37
CA ARG A 147 -9.97 7.71 6.64
C ARG A 147 -8.92 7.58 7.74
N LEU A 148 -9.24 6.87 8.83
CA LEU A 148 -8.28 6.63 9.92
C LEU A 148 -7.07 5.83 9.44
N PHE A 149 -7.32 4.82 8.61
CA PHE A 149 -6.26 4.03 7.98
C PHE A 149 -5.39 4.90 7.07
N PHE A 150 -5.98 5.72 6.19
CA PHE A 150 -5.21 6.61 5.33
C PHE A 150 -4.34 7.56 6.14
N THR A 151 -4.91 8.23 7.15
CA THR A 151 -4.15 9.15 8.00
C THR A 151 -2.98 8.45 8.69
N GLU A 152 -3.22 7.26 9.26
CA GLU A 152 -2.16 6.51 9.93
C GLU A 152 -1.06 6.05 8.96
N PHE A 153 -1.43 5.46 7.82
CA PHE A 153 -0.46 4.96 6.85
C PHE A 153 0.35 6.11 6.24
N LEU A 154 -0.31 7.21 5.87
CA LEU A 154 0.36 8.38 5.31
C LEU A 154 1.31 9.03 6.31
N ARG A 155 0.93 9.09 7.59
CA ARG A 155 1.83 9.51 8.67
C ARG A 155 3.10 8.66 8.67
N TRP A 156 2.95 7.32 8.69
CA TRP A 156 4.11 6.41 8.66
C TRP A 156 4.97 6.59 7.40
N SER A 157 4.35 6.77 6.24
CA SER A 157 5.07 7.01 4.97
C SER A 157 5.82 8.33 4.96
N SER A 158 5.31 9.38 5.60
CA SER A 158 5.97 10.70 5.64
C SER A 158 7.09 10.76 6.67
N GLU A 159 6.91 10.09 7.80
CA GLU A 159 7.82 10.22 8.94
C GLU A 159 8.90 9.12 8.95
N SER A 160 8.79 8.07 8.13
CA SER A 160 9.68 6.91 8.14
C SER A 160 11.17 7.22 8.01
N ALA A 161 11.54 8.28 7.29
CA ALA A 161 12.94 8.72 7.19
C ALA A 161 13.54 9.08 8.56
N HIS A 162 12.70 9.49 9.50
CA HIS A 162 13.08 9.83 10.86
C HIS A 162 12.72 8.71 11.86
N ARG A 163 11.78 7.81 11.53
CA ARG A 163 11.22 6.77 12.42
C ARG A 163 11.68 5.35 12.24
N ILE A 164 12.48 5.04 11.22
CA ILE A 164 13.07 3.71 11.11
C ILE A 164 14.43 3.75 11.80
N PRO A 165 14.53 3.47 13.12
CA PRO A 165 15.81 3.40 13.80
C PRO A 165 16.74 2.41 13.10
N PRO A 166 18.07 2.60 13.21
CA PRO A 166 18.95 1.46 13.12
C PRO A 166 18.54 0.47 14.21
N ILE A 167 18.03 -0.69 13.78
CA ILE A 167 17.57 -1.81 14.61
C ILE A 167 18.60 -2.23 15.69
N LEU A 168 19.87 -1.83 15.52
CA LEU A 168 20.95 -1.93 16.50
C LEU A 168 20.63 -1.33 17.90
N VAL A 169 19.79 -0.30 18.01
CA VAL A 169 19.42 0.32 19.31
C VAL A 169 18.61 -0.64 20.20
N ILE A 170 17.93 -1.61 19.59
CA ILE A 170 17.01 -2.53 20.28
C ILE A 170 17.78 -3.66 20.99
N GLU A 171 18.93 -4.09 20.46
CA GLU A 171 19.78 -5.09 21.13
C GLU A 171 20.29 -4.61 22.48
N ALA A 172 20.55 -3.31 22.62
CA ALA A 172 20.94 -2.70 23.89
C ALA A 172 19.84 -2.78 24.97
N HIS A 173 18.57 -2.99 24.56
CA HIS A 173 17.40 -2.92 25.45
C HIS A 173 16.87 -4.29 25.86
N PHE A 174 16.79 -5.22 24.91
CA PHE A 174 16.27 -6.56 25.17
C PHE A 174 17.38 -7.57 25.51
N GLY A 175 18.64 -7.17 25.34
CA GLY A 175 19.82 -7.99 25.61
C GLY A 175 20.10 -9.00 24.50
N ARG A 176 21.33 -9.52 24.50
CA ARG A 176 21.90 -10.42 23.47
C ARG A 176 21.16 -11.76 23.32
N TYR A 177 20.21 -12.08 24.19
CA TYR A 177 19.45 -13.35 24.18
C TYR A 177 17.94 -13.16 23.93
N ALA A 178 17.46 -11.93 23.67
CA ALA A 178 16.05 -11.73 23.35
C ALA A 178 15.61 -12.49 22.10
N PRO A 179 14.37 -13.02 22.05
CA PRO A 179 13.81 -13.55 20.81
C PRO A 179 13.90 -12.54 19.67
N ARG A 180 14.13 -13.01 18.44
CA ARG A 180 14.32 -12.15 17.25
C ARG A 180 13.16 -11.19 17.00
N ASP A 181 11.94 -11.60 17.30
CA ASP A 181 10.72 -10.76 17.19
C ASP A 181 10.69 -9.61 18.20
N ASN A 182 11.50 -9.69 19.26
CA ASN A 182 11.69 -8.60 20.20
C ASN A 182 12.83 -7.65 19.78
N ARG A 183 13.72 -8.08 18.87
CA ARG A 183 14.87 -7.29 18.40
C ARG A 183 14.59 -6.47 17.14
N LEU A 184 13.67 -6.91 16.28
CA LEU A 184 13.37 -6.27 14.99
C LEU A 184 12.10 -5.41 15.07
N ARG A 185 12.15 -4.34 15.86
CA ARG A 185 11.03 -3.40 16.04
C ARG A 185 11.39 -2.01 15.51
N PHE A 186 10.39 -1.17 15.32
CA PHE A 186 10.57 0.25 15.00
C PHE A 186 10.12 1.13 16.16
N TYR A 187 10.71 2.30 16.20
CA TYR A 187 10.40 3.34 17.18
C TYR A 187 9.08 4.01 16.77
N ASP A 188 8.07 3.99 17.63
CA ASP A 188 6.73 4.56 17.38
C ASP A 188 6.39 5.63 18.42
N GLU A 189 7.27 6.62 18.58
CA GLU A 189 6.93 7.85 19.29
C GLU A 189 6.51 8.94 18.29
N PRO A 190 5.48 9.74 18.60
CA PRO A 190 5.02 10.80 17.71
C PRO A 190 5.99 11.99 17.65
N ASP A 191 6.56 12.37 18.80
CA ASP A 191 7.20 13.67 19.00
C ASP A 191 8.74 13.64 19.05
N PHE A 192 9.37 12.53 18.67
CA PHE A 192 10.81 12.40 18.77
C PHE A 192 11.53 12.91 17.50
N THR A 193 12.78 13.33 17.68
CA THR A 193 13.69 13.66 16.59
C THR A 193 14.87 12.66 16.52
N LEU A 194 15.50 12.52 15.35
CA LEU A 194 16.66 11.62 15.16
C LEU A 194 17.77 11.82 16.22
N PRO A 195 18.15 13.06 16.62
CA PRO A 195 19.14 13.28 17.68
C PRO A 195 18.69 12.84 19.08
N GLU A 196 17.40 12.82 19.35
CA GLU A 196 16.84 12.46 20.67
C GLU A 196 16.71 10.95 20.86
N MET A 197 16.82 10.17 19.78
CA MET A 197 16.72 8.71 19.81
C MET A 197 17.75 8.03 20.72
N SER A 198 18.86 8.68 21.08
CA SER A 198 19.84 8.12 22.01
C SER A 198 19.49 8.35 23.49
N ASN A 199 18.54 9.24 23.81
CA ASN A 199 18.48 9.86 25.13
C ASN A 199 17.43 9.27 26.09
N ASP A 200 16.43 8.51 25.63
CA ASP A 200 15.51 7.79 26.54
C ASP A 200 14.75 6.63 25.87
N THR A 201 15.49 5.58 25.48
CA THR A 201 14.98 4.42 24.74
C THR A 201 14.24 3.37 25.60
N LEU A 202 14.29 3.49 26.94
CA LEU A 202 13.65 2.57 27.88
C LEU A 202 12.13 2.78 28.02
N ARG A 203 11.65 4.00 27.78
CA ARG A 203 10.22 4.35 27.86
C ARG A 203 9.53 4.41 26.51
N ALA A 204 10.30 4.24 25.44
CA ALA A 204 9.81 4.34 24.09
C ALA A 204 8.85 3.20 23.71
N ARG A 205 7.87 3.54 22.89
CA ARG A 205 7.00 2.59 22.23
C ARG A 205 7.71 1.93 21.05
N TRP A 206 7.73 0.60 21.06
CA TRP A 206 8.29 -0.22 20.00
C TRP A 206 7.21 -1.03 19.30
N ILE A 207 7.24 -1.06 17.98
CA ILE A 207 6.26 -1.79 17.17
C ILE A 207 6.92 -2.75 16.19
N ASP A 208 6.35 -3.95 16.04
CA ASP A 208 6.78 -4.88 15.00
C ASP A 208 6.21 -4.42 13.63
N PRO A 209 7.03 -4.23 12.58
CA PRO A 209 6.55 -3.88 11.25
C PRO A 209 5.54 -4.87 10.64
N LEU A 210 5.65 -6.16 10.94
CA LEU A 210 4.70 -7.15 10.43
C LEU A 210 3.33 -6.99 11.12
N THR A 211 3.29 -6.57 12.39
CA THR A 211 2.02 -6.22 13.04
C THR A 211 1.35 -5.01 12.40
N LEU A 212 2.14 -4.03 11.92
CA LEU A 212 1.61 -2.93 11.11
C LEU A 212 1.04 -3.45 9.77
N HIS A 213 1.76 -4.34 9.10
CA HIS A 213 1.30 -4.99 7.88
C HIS A 213 -0.03 -5.74 8.09
N ASP A 214 -0.11 -6.62 9.09
CA ASP A 214 -1.30 -7.43 9.39
C ASP A 214 -2.54 -6.56 9.61
N ARG A 215 -2.35 -5.38 10.21
CA ARG A 215 -3.43 -4.41 10.44
C ARG A 215 -3.82 -3.63 9.19
N TRP A 216 -2.86 -3.28 8.34
CA TRP A 216 -3.09 -2.45 7.16
C TRP A 216 -3.51 -3.24 5.92
N LYS A 217 -3.03 -4.47 5.75
CA LYS A 217 -3.34 -5.33 4.61
C LYS A 217 -4.84 -5.47 4.37
N PRO A 218 -5.70 -5.76 5.37
CA PRO A 218 -7.15 -5.81 5.16
C PRO A 218 -7.74 -4.49 4.66
N GLN A 219 -7.17 -3.35 5.06
CA GLN A 219 -7.64 -2.03 4.63
C GLN A 219 -7.21 -1.71 3.20
N PHE A 220 -6.00 -2.11 2.80
CA PHE A 220 -5.56 -2.05 1.40
C PHE A 220 -6.41 -2.94 0.50
N MET A 221 -6.72 -4.16 0.95
CA MET A 221 -7.61 -5.07 0.25
C MET A 221 -9.01 -4.47 0.08
N LEU A 222 -9.58 -3.93 1.15
CA LEU A 222 -10.88 -3.28 1.13
C LEU A 222 -10.90 -2.05 0.20
N LEU A 223 -9.81 -1.27 0.15
CA LEU A 223 -9.65 -0.19 -0.81
C LEU A 223 -9.68 -0.73 -2.25
N CYS A 224 -8.88 -1.76 -2.54
CA CYS A 224 -8.82 -2.37 -3.87
C CYS A 224 -10.17 -2.94 -4.31
N GLU A 225 -10.89 -3.62 -3.42
CA GLU A 225 -12.24 -4.13 -3.69
C GLU A 225 -13.23 -3.02 -4.04
N LYS A 226 -13.23 -1.92 -3.26
CA LYS A 226 -14.11 -0.77 -3.53
C LYS A 226 -13.79 -0.11 -4.88
N LEU A 227 -12.51 0.07 -5.19
CA LEU A 227 -12.06 0.65 -6.45
C LEU A 227 -12.36 -0.25 -7.64
N ALA A 228 -12.16 -1.56 -7.51
CA ALA A 228 -12.55 -2.53 -8.54
C ALA A 228 -14.04 -2.43 -8.86
N ILE A 229 -14.91 -2.35 -7.83
CA ILE A 229 -16.36 -2.13 -8.03
C ILE A 229 -16.65 -0.82 -8.77
N ASP A 230 -15.91 0.25 -8.49
CA ASP A 230 -16.09 1.53 -9.17
C ASP A 230 -15.61 1.50 -10.63
N LEU A 231 -14.54 0.77 -10.92
CA LEU A 231 -14.07 0.49 -12.27
C LEU A 231 -15.10 -0.34 -13.05
N GLU A 232 -15.62 -1.42 -12.47
CA GLU A 232 -16.68 -2.25 -13.06
C GLU A 232 -17.91 -1.40 -13.43
N LYS A 233 -18.38 -0.56 -12.50
CA LYS A 233 -19.51 0.33 -12.74
C LYS A 233 -19.24 1.35 -13.84
N ALA A 234 -18.00 1.84 -13.93
CA ALA A 234 -17.62 2.81 -14.93
C ALA A 234 -17.62 2.22 -16.35
N LEU A 235 -17.22 0.95 -16.49
CA LEU A 235 -17.28 0.20 -17.75
C LEU A 235 -18.71 -0.07 -18.21
N ALA A 236 -19.63 -0.29 -17.26
CA ALA A 236 -21.03 -0.57 -17.52
C ALA A 236 -21.83 0.66 -18.00
N ARG A 237 -21.30 1.88 -17.85
CA ARG A 237 -21.98 3.11 -18.27
C ARG A 237 -21.92 3.27 -19.80
N PRO A 238 -23.06 3.26 -20.52
CA PRO A 238 -23.06 3.55 -21.96
C PRO A 238 -22.71 5.02 -22.18
N GLY A 239 -21.61 5.31 -22.87
CA GLY A 239 -21.29 6.67 -23.30
C GLY A 239 -19.99 7.30 -22.78
N ARG A 240 -19.05 6.54 -22.20
CA ARG A 240 -17.66 7.02 -22.13
C ARG A 240 -17.08 7.06 -23.54
N ARG A 241 -17.35 8.17 -24.23
CA ARG A 241 -16.46 8.65 -25.29
C ARG A 241 -15.09 8.77 -24.65
N SER A 242 -14.12 8.08 -25.25
CA SER A 242 -12.69 8.31 -25.08
C SER A 242 -12.44 9.75 -24.67
N LEU A 243 -11.96 9.96 -23.44
CA LEU A 243 -11.39 11.25 -23.04
C LEU A 243 -10.31 11.59 -24.08
N PRO A 244 -10.27 12.84 -24.58
CA PRO A 244 -9.28 13.26 -25.57
C PRO A 244 -7.85 13.12 -25.06
#